data_AF-A0A2T6ZK69-F1
#
_entry.id   AF-A0A2T6ZK69-F1
#
_cell.length_a   1.000
_cell.length_b   1.000
_cell.length_c   1.000
_cell.angle_alpha   90.00
_cell.angle_beta   90.00
_cell.angle_gamma   90.00
#
_symmetry.space_group_name_H-M   'P 1'
#
loop_
_entity.id
_entity.type
_entity.pdbx_description
1 polymer ?
#
loop_
_entity_poly.entity_id
_entity_poly.type
_entity_poly.pdbx_seq_one_letter_code
_entity_poly.pdbx_strand_id
1 'polypeptide(L)'
;KNRRSGVHPSTNFDLLSHNSTPPPSDIEADARDLHCAQQIDMILSPITSTPETRRAIRTIWHGEYESIVKGAEEGNERVRKYLVATDLSGEAQQAREWTIGTVLRNRDTLVAIYAIDQDT
;
A
#
# COMPACT_ATOMS: atom_id res chain seq x y z
N LYS A 1 21.41 58.05 -10.77
CA LYS A 1 22.20 56.80 -10.94
C LYS A 1 21.39 55.85 -11.83
N ASN A 2 21.75 55.74 -13.12
CA ASN A 2 21.02 54.90 -14.08
C ASN A 2 21.36 53.43 -13.85
N ARG A 3 20.39 52.62 -13.39
CA ARG A 3 20.52 51.16 -13.37
C ARG A 3 20.26 50.66 -14.79
N ARG A 4 21.33 50.36 -15.54
CA ARG A 4 21.20 49.60 -16.79
C ARG A 4 20.77 48.19 -16.38
N SER A 5 19.58 47.74 -16.78
CA SER A 5 19.22 46.33 -16.65
C SER A 5 20.20 45.53 -17.51
N GLY A 6 20.78 44.47 -16.95
CA GLY A 6 21.70 43.60 -17.69
C GLY A 6 21.04 43.14 -18.98
N VAL A 7 21.67 43.45 -20.10
CA VAL A 7 21.22 42.99 -21.42
C VAL A 7 21.52 41.48 -21.47
N HIS A 8 20.49 40.67 -21.24
CA HIS A 8 20.52 39.24 -21.56
C HIS A 8 19.54 39.02 -22.71
N PRO A 9 19.87 38.15 -23.67
CA PRO A 9 18.94 37.80 -24.74
C PRO A 9 17.71 37.16 -24.11
N SER A 10 16.51 37.59 -24.53
CA SER A 10 15.26 36.95 -24.13
C SER A 10 15.28 35.51 -24.66
N THR A 11 15.48 34.55 -23.77
CA THR A 11 15.48 33.13 -24.12
C THR A 11 14.08 32.55 -23.91
N ASN A 12 13.74 31.46 -24.60
CA ASN A 12 12.48 30.75 -24.37
C ASN A 12 12.33 30.20 -22.93
N PHE A 13 13.39 30.25 -22.11
CA PHE A 13 13.37 29.89 -20.69
C PHE A 13 12.90 31.03 -19.77
N ASP A 14 12.83 32.28 -20.28
CA ASP A 14 12.30 33.43 -19.54
C ASP A 14 10.77 33.49 -19.57
N LEU A 15 10.13 32.63 -20.38
CA LEU A 15 8.69 32.41 -20.34
C LEU A 15 8.38 31.52 -19.14
N LEU A 16 7.63 32.10 -18.20
CA LEU A 16 7.04 31.42 -17.05
C LEU A 16 6.21 30.19 -17.50
N SER A 17 6.83 29.02 -17.63
CA SER A 17 6.20 27.78 -18.10
C SER A 17 5.33 27.11 -17.01
N HIS A 18 4.69 27.90 -16.16
CA HIS A 18 4.07 27.42 -14.93
C HIS A 18 2.77 26.64 -15.12
N ASN A 19 2.23 26.53 -16.35
CA ASN A 19 0.87 26.02 -16.55
C ASN A 19 0.68 25.02 -17.69
N SER A 20 1.71 24.60 -18.41
CA SER A 20 1.51 23.88 -19.68
C SER A 20 2.23 22.54 -19.81
N THR A 21 2.94 22.06 -18.78
CA THR A 21 3.52 20.72 -18.83
C THR A 21 2.48 19.73 -18.33
N PRO A 22 1.91 18.86 -19.18
CA PRO A 22 1.08 17.77 -18.71
C PRO A 22 1.91 16.94 -17.72
N PRO A 23 1.31 16.40 -16.65
CA PRO A 23 2.04 15.50 -15.78
C PRO A 23 2.61 14.35 -16.62
N PRO A 24 3.85 13.91 -16.36
CA PRO A 24 4.40 12.73 -17.02
C PRO A 24 3.46 11.55 -16.81
N SER A 25 3.40 10.63 -17.79
CA SER A 25 2.49 9.48 -17.79
C SER A 25 2.52 8.67 -16.50
N ASP A 26 3.68 8.59 -15.86
CA ASP A 26 3.90 7.81 -14.64
C ASP A 26 3.16 8.44 -13.45
N ILE A 27 3.10 9.77 -13.36
CA ILE A 27 2.36 10.48 -12.30
C ILE A 27 0.84 10.30 -12.49
N GLU A 28 0.38 10.24 -13.74
CA GLU A 28 -1.03 10.00 -14.03
C GLU A 28 -1.46 8.56 -13.70
N ALA A 29 -0.58 7.58 -13.94
CA ALA A 29 -0.81 6.18 -13.55
C ALA A 29 -0.91 6.04 -12.03
N ASP A 30 0.03 6.62 -11.27
CA ASP A 30 0.02 6.60 -9.81
C ASP A 30 -1.26 7.23 -9.23
N ALA A 31 -1.72 8.35 -9.81
CA ALA A 31 -2.95 9.02 -9.37
C ALA A 31 -4.21 8.16 -9.58
N ARG A 32 -4.27 7.40 -10.68
CA ARG A 32 -5.38 6.48 -10.96
C ARG A 32 -5.36 5.29 -10.01
N ASP A 33 -4.19 4.68 -9.79
CA ASP A 33 -4.03 3.56 -8.86
C ASP A 33 -4.40 3.97 -7.42
N LEU A 34 -4.01 5.17 -6.99
CA LEU A 34 -4.43 5.77 -5.73
C LEU A 34 -5.95 5.93 -5.63
N HIS A 35 -6.58 6.45 -6.68
CA HIS A 35 -8.03 6.63 -6.72
C HIS A 35 -8.78 5.29 -6.67
N CYS A 36 -8.29 4.30 -7.40
CA CYS A 36 -8.84 2.94 -7.37
C CYS A 36 -8.66 2.34 -5.97
N ALA A 37 -7.47 2.41 -5.38
CA ALA A 37 -7.19 1.88 -4.05
C ALA A 37 -8.09 2.51 -2.97
N GLN A 38 -8.38 3.81 -3.06
CA GLN A 38 -9.30 4.50 -2.14
C GLN A 38 -10.75 4.02 -2.23
N GLN A 39 -11.15 3.45 -3.37
CA GLN A 39 -12.50 2.91 -3.60
C GLN A 39 -12.62 1.43 -3.27
N ILE A 40 -11.53 0.77 -2.86
CA ILE A 40 -11.57 -0.63 -2.48
C ILE A 40 -12.09 -0.76 -1.05
N ASP A 41 -13.19 -1.49 -0.88
CA ASP A 41 -13.79 -1.73 0.42
C ASP A 41 -12.85 -2.52 1.34
N MET A 42 -12.82 -2.13 2.62
CA MET A 42 -12.11 -2.83 3.67
C MET A 42 -13.06 -3.22 4.79
N ILE A 43 -13.17 -4.53 5.04
CA ILE A 43 -14.04 -5.10 6.06
C ILE A 43 -13.15 -5.69 7.16
N LEU A 44 -13.44 -5.34 8.42
CA LEU A 44 -12.73 -5.89 9.56
C LEU A 44 -13.67 -6.78 10.36
N SER A 45 -13.26 -8.02 10.56
CA SER A 45 -13.97 -8.92 11.49
C SER A 45 -13.93 -8.39 12.93
N PRO A 46 -14.89 -8.83 13.76
CA PRO A 46 -14.75 -8.78 15.21
C PRO A 46 -13.46 -9.49 15.65
N ILE A 47 -12.89 -9.04 16.76
CA ILE A 47 -11.74 -9.72 17.37
C ILE A 47 -12.26 -10.96 18.08
N THR A 48 -11.84 -12.13 17.62
CA THR A 48 -12.10 -13.41 18.30
C THR A 48 -11.01 -13.62 19.34
N SER A 49 -11.35 -13.44 20.61
CA SER A 49 -10.45 -13.69 21.74
C SER A 49 -10.76 -15.06 22.35
N THR A 50 -9.75 -15.88 22.54
CA THR A 50 -9.82 -17.17 23.23
C THR A 50 -8.88 -17.14 24.44
N PRO A 51 -9.37 -16.70 25.62
CA PRO A 51 -8.55 -16.53 26.83
C PRO A 51 -7.87 -17.81 27.28
N GLU A 52 -8.49 -18.97 27.08
CA GLU A 52 -7.99 -20.29 27.49
C GLU A 52 -6.66 -20.64 26.81
N THR A 53 -6.49 -20.18 25.56
CA THR A 53 -5.26 -20.38 24.78
C THR A 53 -4.44 -19.10 24.63
N ARG A 54 -4.88 -17.99 25.27
CA ARG A 54 -4.25 -16.65 25.21
C ARG A 54 -4.04 -16.16 23.78
N ARG A 55 -5.00 -16.42 22.89
CA ARG A 55 -4.94 -16.01 21.48
C ARG A 55 -6.04 -15.00 21.19
N ALA A 56 -5.71 -14.03 20.34
CA ALA A 56 -6.66 -13.12 19.74
C ALA A 56 -6.43 -13.11 18.23
N ILE A 57 -7.51 -13.21 17.46
CA ILE A 57 -7.46 -13.27 16.00
C ILE A 57 -8.37 -12.19 15.45
N ARG A 58 -7.90 -11.49 14.42
CA ARG A 58 -8.70 -10.59 13.60
C ARG A 58 -8.34 -10.77 12.14
N THR A 59 -9.36 -10.96 11.33
CA THR A 59 -9.28 -10.97 9.87
C THR A 59 -9.64 -9.60 9.31
N ILE A 60 -8.86 -9.14 8.34
CA ILE A 60 -9.12 -7.93 7.55
C ILE A 60 -9.26 -8.39 6.10
N TRP A 61 -10.40 -8.11 5.50
CA TRP A 61 -10.65 -8.33 4.08
C TRP A 61 -10.53 -6.99 3.37
N HIS A 62 -9.86 -7.00 2.23
CA HIS A 62 -9.68 -5.83 1.39
C HIS A 62 -10.02 -6.22 -0.05
N GLY A 63 -10.98 -5.53 -0.65
CA GLY A 63 -11.55 -5.89 -1.94
C GLY A 63 -12.34 -7.18 -1.93
N GLU A 64 -12.51 -7.76 -3.12
CA GLU A 64 -13.38 -8.92 -3.34
C GLU A 64 -12.66 -10.24 -3.06
N TYR A 65 -12.46 -10.58 -1.78
CA TYR A 65 -11.79 -11.83 -1.40
C TYR A 65 -12.49 -13.09 -1.95
N GLU A 66 -13.82 -13.11 -1.96
CA GLU A 66 -14.60 -14.27 -2.40
C GLU A 66 -14.41 -14.60 -3.88
N SER A 67 -14.33 -13.57 -4.74
CA SER A 67 -14.12 -13.78 -6.18
C SER A 67 -12.72 -14.31 -6.47
N ILE A 68 -11.71 -13.84 -5.73
CA ILE A 68 -10.33 -14.32 -5.79
C ILE A 68 -10.24 -15.79 -5.39
N VAL A 69 -10.88 -16.17 -4.28
CA VAL A 69 -10.88 -17.58 -3.81
C VAL A 69 -11.53 -18.48 -4.86
N LYS A 70 -12.67 -18.09 -5.41
CA LYS A 70 -13.35 -18.84 -6.47
C LYS A 70 -12.47 -18.99 -7.72
N GLY A 71 -11.82 -17.91 -8.16
CA GLY A 71 -10.89 -17.95 -9.29
C GLY A 71 -9.70 -18.87 -9.06
N ALA A 72 -9.22 -18.98 -7.81
CA ALA A 72 -8.18 -19.93 -7.44
C ALA A 72 -8.65 -21.39 -7.44
N GLU A 73 -9.87 -21.67 -6.98
CA GLU A 73 -10.47 -23.01 -7.01
C GLU A 73 -10.69 -23.50 -8.45
N GLU A 74 -11.07 -22.61 -9.36
CA GLU A 74 -11.23 -22.88 -10.79
C GLU A 74 -9.88 -23.02 -11.53
N GLY A 75 -8.75 -22.78 -10.85
CA GLY A 75 -7.40 -22.87 -11.42
C GLY A 75 -6.99 -21.68 -12.29
N ASN A 76 -7.78 -20.61 -12.30
CA ASN A 76 -7.54 -19.40 -13.09
C ASN A 76 -6.52 -18.46 -12.43
N GLU A 77 -6.45 -18.44 -11.10
CA GLU A 77 -5.54 -17.58 -10.34
C GLU A 77 -4.67 -18.37 -9.34
N ARG A 78 -3.40 -18.00 -9.22
CA ARG A 78 -2.49 -18.61 -8.24
C ARG A 78 -2.37 -17.71 -7.01
N VAL A 79 -3.05 -18.08 -5.92
CA VAL A 79 -2.96 -17.39 -4.63
C VAL A 79 -1.81 -17.93 -3.78
N ARG A 80 -1.02 -17.04 -3.18
CA ARG A 80 0.08 -17.34 -2.25
C ARG A 80 -0.29 -16.89 -0.84
N LYS A 81 0.39 -17.49 0.13
CA LYS A 81 0.26 -17.15 1.56
C LYS A 81 1.60 -16.69 2.09
N TYR A 82 1.62 -15.52 2.69
CA TYR A 82 2.79 -14.92 3.34
C TYR A 82 2.59 -14.94 4.84
N LEU A 83 3.65 -15.27 5.58
CA LEU A 83 3.68 -15.21 7.04
C LEU A 83 4.69 -14.15 7.46
N VAL A 84 4.27 -13.22 8.32
CA VAL A 84 5.16 -12.24 8.96
C VAL A 84 5.02 -12.40 10.46
N ALA A 85 6.11 -12.82 11.10
CA ALA A 85 6.27 -12.66 12.54
C ALA A 85 6.67 -11.21 12.81
N THR A 86 5.96 -10.53 13.70
CA THR A 86 6.27 -9.16 14.11
C THR A 86 6.43 -9.13 15.63
N ASP A 87 7.38 -8.35 16.11
CA ASP A 87 7.62 -8.04 17.53
C ASP A 87 7.31 -6.56 17.84
N LEU A 88 6.66 -5.85 16.90
CA LEU A 88 6.36 -4.42 16.94
C LEU A 88 7.61 -3.48 16.91
N SER A 89 8.80 -4.01 16.60
CA SER A 89 9.99 -3.20 16.32
C SER A 89 9.86 -2.41 15.01
N GLY A 90 10.72 -1.40 14.84
CA GLY A 90 10.78 -0.61 13.60
C GLY A 90 11.22 -1.45 12.39
N GLU A 91 12.13 -2.40 12.61
CA GLU A 91 12.61 -3.34 11.60
C GLU A 91 11.48 -4.29 11.18
N ALA A 92 10.72 -4.83 12.14
CA ALA A 92 9.57 -5.67 11.84
C ALA A 92 8.45 -4.88 11.15
N GLN A 93 8.28 -3.59 11.46
CA GLN A 93 7.36 -2.72 10.75
C GLN A 93 7.75 -2.58 9.28
N GLN A 94 9.03 -2.31 8.97
CA GLN A 94 9.51 -2.21 7.59
C GLN A 94 9.27 -3.52 6.81
N ALA A 95 9.54 -4.67 7.43
CA ALA A 95 9.25 -5.98 6.83
C ALA A 95 7.74 -6.20 6.58
N ARG A 96 6.90 -5.77 7.53
CA ARG A 96 5.45 -5.85 7.41
C ARG A 96 4.92 -4.95 6.30
N GLU A 97 5.39 -3.71 6.19
CA GLU A 97 5.00 -2.76 5.14
C GLU A 97 5.33 -3.30 3.76
N TRP A 98 6.55 -3.82 3.59
CA TRP A 98 6.96 -4.45 2.34
C TRP A 98 6.05 -5.63 1.98
N THR A 99 5.76 -6.49 2.95
CA THR A 99 4.90 -7.66 2.72
C THR A 99 3.46 -7.25 2.40
N ILE A 100 2.90 -6.25 3.08
CA ILE A 100 1.57 -5.71 2.77
C ILE A 100 1.54 -5.20 1.32
N GLY A 101 2.56 -4.46 0.89
CA GLY A 101 2.64 -3.98 -0.49
C GLY A 101 2.61 -5.11 -1.52
N THR A 102 3.34 -6.20 -1.29
CA THR A 102 3.31 -7.37 -2.18
C THR A 102 1.94 -8.06 -2.21
N VAL A 103 1.30 -8.19 -1.05
CA VAL A 103 0.01 -8.88 -0.91
C VAL A 103 -1.12 -8.09 -1.57
N LEU A 104 -1.14 -6.77 -1.40
CA LEU A 104 -2.14 -5.90 -2.03
C LEU A 104 -2.01 -5.90 -3.56
N ARG A 105 -0.79 -5.96 -4.09
CA ARG A 105 -0.54 -6.00 -5.54
C ARG A 105 -0.94 -7.33 -6.18
N ASN A 106 -0.63 -8.44 -5.53
CA ASN A 106 -0.75 -9.78 -6.11
C ASN A 106 -2.04 -10.53 -5.73
N ARG A 107 -2.93 -9.92 -4.92
CA ARG A 107 -4.15 -10.56 -4.41
C ARG A 107 -3.87 -11.80 -3.56
N ASP A 108 -2.75 -11.77 -2.84
CA ASP A 108 -2.31 -12.86 -1.98
C ASP A 108 -2.92 -12.74 -0.57
N THR A 109 -2.60 -13.68 0.33
CA THR A 109 -3.03 -13.62 1.74
C THR A 109 -1.84 -13.40 2.68
N LEU A 110 -1.96 -12.46 3.62
CA LEU A 110 -0.99 -12.24 4.69
C LEU A 110 -1.50 -12.80 6.02
N VAL A 111 -0.65 -13.56 6.71
CA VAL A 111 -0.80 -13.93 8.12
C VAL A 111 0.25 -13.16 8.91
N ALA A 112 -0.19 -12.23 9.77
CA ALA A 112 0.69 -11.51 10.68
C ALA A 112 0.55 -12.08 12.10
N ILE A 113 1.66 -12.53 12.69
CA ILE A 113 1.68 -13.12 14.03
C ILE A 113 2.54 -12.26 14.94
N TYR A 114 1.96 -11.86 16.07
CA TYR A 114 2.69 -11.29 17.20
C TYR A 114 2.64 -12.28 18.36
N ALA A 115 3.80 -12.63 18.88
CA ALA A 115 3.92 -13.44 20.07
C ALA A 115 4.37 -12.55 21.22
N ILE A 116 3.66 -12.63 22.34
CA ILE A 116 4.02 -11.93 23.58
C ILE A 116 4.42 -13.02 24.57
N ASP A 117 5.64 -12.91 25.09
CA ASP A 117 6.01 -13.67 26.28
C ASP A 117 5.47 -12.94 27.51
N GLN A 118 4.82 -13.67 28.40
CA GLN A 118 4.33 -13.12 29.66
C GLN A 118 5.06 -13.86 30.78
N ASP A 119 6.02 -13.17 31.39
CA ASP A 119 6.64 -13.64 32.63
C ASP A 119 5.53 -13.87 33.67
N THR A 120 5.45 -15.09 34.19
CA THR A 120 4.54 -15.50 35.26
C THR A 120 4.97 -14.98 36.61
#